data_AF-A0A661GDD0-F1
#
_entry.id   AF-A0A661GDD0-F1
#
_cell.length_a   1.000
_cell.length_b   1.000
_cell.length_c   1.000
_cell.angle_alpha   90.00
_cell.angle_beta   90.00
_cell.angle_gamma   90.00
#
_symmetry.space_group_name_H-M   'P 1'
#
loop_
_entity.id
_entity.type
_entity.pdbx_description
1 polymer ?
#
loop_
_entity_poly.entity_id
_entity_poly.type
_entity_poly.pdbx_seq_one_letter_code
_entity_poly.pdbx_strand_id
1 'polypeptide(L)' 'MPRQSISLTGPSSEWLKQKVEIEGEYKSNSEAVNDLIRRARELDGIRARLTRAEQSGFTDQTREAIRAEIREELRRDGEL' A
#
# COMPACT_ATOMS: atom_id res chain seq x y z
N MET A 1 -13.95 -5.86 -18.60
CA MET A 1 -14.10 -6.72 -17.41
C MET A 1 -15.38 -7.51 -17.55
N PRO A 2 -15.41 -8.83 -17.27
CA PRO A 2 -16.67 -9.56 -17.14
C PRO A 2 -17.50 -8.92 -16.02
N ARG A 3 -18.80 -8.73 -16.25
CA ARG A 3 -19.67 -8.03 -15.31
C ARG A 3 -19.90 -8.94 -14.10
N GLN A 4 -19.34 -8.57 -12.93
CA GLN A 4 -19.60 -9.27 -11.68
C GLN A 4 -20.75 -8.59 -10.95
N SER A 5 -21.74 -9.38 -10.52
CA SER A 5 -22.79 -8.91 -9.62
C SER A 5 -22.31 -9.13 -8.19
N ILE A 6 -22.12 -8.03 -7.45
CA ILE A 6 -21.67 -8.05 -6.06
C ILE A 6 -22.82 -7.46 -5.23
N SER A 7 -23.28 -8.21 -4.23
CA SER A 7 -24.26 -7.71 -3.26
C SER A 7 -23.49 -7.16 -2.05
N LEU A 8 -23.79 -5.93 -1.67
CA LEU A 8 -23.17 -5.25 -0.54
C LEU A 8 -24.19 -5.16 0.59
N THR A 9 -23.70 -5.12 1.83
CA THR A 9 -24.55 -4.87 2.99
C THR A 9 -25.10 -3.44 2.94
N GLY A 10 -26.27 -3.22 3.55
CA GLY A 10 -26.98 -1.92 3.54
C GLY A 10 -26.05 -0.73 3.82
N PRO A 11 -25.32 -0.72 4.95
CA PRO A 11 -24.41 0.38 5.29
C PRO A 11 -23.29 0.62 4.27
N SER A 12 -22.71 -0.45 3.71
CA SER A 12 -21.64 -0.34 2.70
C SER A 12 -22.17 0.19 1.37
N SER A 13 -23.39 -0.18 0.99
CA SER A 13 -24.04 0.33 -0.21
C SER A 13 -24.38 1.81 -0.11
N GLU A 14 -24.80 2.25 1.08
CA GLU A 14 -25.16 3.64 1.36
C GLU A 14 -23.92 4.54 1.39
N TRP A 15 -22.84 4.07 2.01
CA TRP A 15 -21.55 4.76 1.98
C TRP A 15 -21.00 4.93 0.55
N LEU A 16 -21.08 3.88 -0.29
CA LEU A 16 -20.65 3.97 -1.70
C LEU A 16 -21.51 4.95 -2.50
N LYS A 17 -22.84 4.91 -2.32
CA LYS A 17 -23.74 5.89 -2.93
C LYS A 17 -23.40 7.31 -2.50
N GLN A 18 -23.12 7.52 -1.22
CA GLN A 18 -22.73 8.84 -0.70
C GLN A 18 -21.46 9.37 -1.38
N LYS A 19 -20.44 8.52 -1.55
CA LYS A 19 -19.19 8.87 -2.24
C LYS A 19 -19.38 9.18 -3.73
N VAL A 20 -20.30 8.48 -4.40
CA VAL A 20 -20.58 8.68 -5.83
C VAL A 20 -21.50 9.88 -6.07
N GLU A 21 -22.59 10.00 -5.30
CA GLU A 21 -23.64 11.00 -5.50
C GLU A 21 -23.34 12.35 -4.82
N ILE A 22 -22.72 12.37 -3.63
CA ILE A 22 -22.49 13.60 -2.87
C ILE A 22 -21.12 14.20 -3.16
N GLU A 23 -20.07 13.38 -3.15
CA GLU A 23 -18.70 13.88 -3.33
C GLU A 23 -18.27 13.94 -4.80
N GLY A 24 -18.93 13.20 -5.69
CA GLY A 24 -18.64 13.20 -7.12
C GLY A 24 -17.24 12.68 -7.48
N GLU A 25 -16.54 12.04 -6.53
CA GLU A 25 -15.16 11.54 -6.71
C GLU A 25 -15.09 10.35 -7.68
N TYR A 26 -16.21 9.69 -7.94
CA TYR A 26 -16.28 8.51 -8.81
C TYR A 26 -17.51 8.60 -9.72
N LYS A 27 -17.36 8.21 -11.00
CA LYS A 27 -18.47 8.22 -11.97
C LYS A 27 -19.46 7.08 -11.76
N SER A 28 -19.07 6.04 -11.03
CA SER A 28 -19.95 4.90 -10.75
C SER A 28 -19.51 4.13 -9.50
N ASN A 29 -20.46 3.40 -8.90
CA ASN A 29 -20.18 2.47 -7.81
C ASN A 29 -19.11 1.43 -8.19
N SER A 30 -19.07 0.99 -9.45
CA SER A 30 -18.07 0.04 -9.94
C SER A 30 -16.66 0.63 -9.96
N GLU A 31 -16.54 1.91 -10.29
CA GLU A 31 -15.26 2.62 -10.26
C GLU A 31 -14.74 2.77 -8.82
N ALA A 32 -15.61 3.17 -7.89
CA ALA A 32 -15.28 3.28 -6.47
C ALA A 32 -14.82 1.92 -5.89
N VAL A 33 -15.54 0.83 -6.20
CA VAL A 33 -15.17 -0.52 -5.78
C VAL A 33 -13.83 -0.96 -6.38
N ASN A 34 -13.59 -0.68 -7.67
CA ASN A 34 -12.32 -1.00 -8.30
C ASN A 34 -11.15 -0.24 -7.67
N ASP A 35 -11.33 1.04 -7.33
CA ASP A 35 -10.29 1.82 -6.67
C ASP A 35 -10.00 1.31 -5.26
N LEU A 36 -11.04 0.91 -4.51
CA LEU A 36 -10.88 0.25 -3.20
C LEU A 36 -10.08 -1.06 -3.31
N ILE A 37 -10.36 -1.89 -4.32
CA ILE A 37 -9.61 -3.13 -4.56
C ILE A 37 -8.14 -2.81 -4.88
N ARG A 38 -7.88 -1.78 -5.68
CA ARG A 38 -6.52 -1.34 -6.00
C ARG A 38 -5.77 -0.92 -4.73
N ARG A 39 -6.37 -0.07 -3.90
CA ARG A 39 -5.80 0.37 -2.62
C ARG A 39 -5.55 -0.81 -1.67
N ALA A 40 -6.48 -1.76 -1.60
CA ALA A 40 -6.31 -2.95 -0.77
C ALA A 40 -5.08 -3.78 -1.19
N ARG A 41 -4.88 -3.98 -2.50
CA ARG A 41 -3.70 -4.67 -3.04
C ARG A 41 -2.39 -3.95 -2.72
N GLU A 42 -2.37 -2.63 -2.81
CA GLU A 42 -1.21 -1.81 -2.45
C GLU A 42 -0.87 -1.95 -0.95
N LEU A 43 -1.90 -1.88 -0.09
CA LEU A 43 -1.75 -2.07 1.35
C LEU A 43 -1.26 -3.48 1.71
N ASP A 44 -1.72 -4.51 1.02
CA ASP A 44 -1.26 -5.89 1.25
C ASP A 44 0.22 -6.03 0.90
N GLY A 45 0.69 -5.39 -0.18
CA GLY A 45 2.11 -5.33 -0.52
C GLY A 45 2.95 -4.64 0.56
N ILE A 46 2.46 -3.54 1.12
CA ILE A 46 3.11 -2.82 2.22
C ILE A 46 3.13 -3.68 3.49
N ARG A 47 2.00 -4.29 3.86
CA ARG A 47 1.88 -5.17 5.02
C ARG A 47 2.81 -6.37 4.92
N ALA A 48 2.90 -7.00 3.75
CA ALA A 48 3.82 -8.11 3.52
C ALA A 48 5.28 -7.69 3.69
N ARG A 49 5.66 -6.51 3.19
CA ARG A 49 7.01 -5.94 3.40
C ARG A 49 7.29 -5.64 4.86
N LEU A 50 6.34 -5.03 5.58
CA LEU A 50 6.47 -4.75 7.01
C LEU A 50 6.60 -6.04 7.82
N THR A 51 5.76 -7.04 7.55
CA THR A 51 5.82 -8.34 8.22
C THR A 51 7.18 -9.01 7.99
N ARG A 52 7.71 -8.95 6.76
CA ARG A 52 9.05 -9.46 6.45
C ARG A 52 10.14 -8.69 7.20
N ALA A 53 10.03 -7.36 7.29
CA ALA A 53 10.98 -6.51 8.01
C ALA A 53 10.96 -6.80 9.52
N GLU A 54 9.79 -7.00 10.10
CA GLU A 54 9.64 -7.41 11.51
C GLU A 54 10.25 -8.80 11.77
N GLN A 55 10.06 -9.75 10.85
CA GLN A 55 10.65 -11.09 10.94
C GLN A 55 12.18 -11.10 10.72
N SER A 56 12.72 -10.16 9.94
CA SER A 56 14.18 -10.07 9.73
C SER A 56 14.94 -9.52 10.93
N GLY A 57 14.25 -9.09 11.98
CA GLY A 57 14.83 -8.47 13.16
C GLY A 57 15.16 -6.99 12.93
N PHE A 58 15.20 -6.24 14.03
CA PHE A 58 15.59 -4.84 14.03
C PHE A 58 17.09 -4.74 14.31
N THR A 59 17.78 -3.83 13.62
CA THR A 59 19.17 -3.51 13.91
C THR A 59 19.24 -2.34 14.90
N ASP A 60 20.11 -2.45 15.91
CA ASP A 60 20.40 -1.35 16.85
C ASP A 60 21.42 -0.35 16.29
N GLN A 61 21.67 -0.39 14.97
CA GLN A 61 22.66 0.47 14.33
C GLN A 61 22.18 1.93 14.33
N THR A 62 23.03 2.82 14.83
CA THR A 62 22.80 4.25 14.75
C THR A 62 22.97 4.76 13.32
N ARG A 63 22.35 5.90 13.02
CA ARG A 63 22.42 6.55 11.69
C ARG A 63 23.87 6.73 11.22
N GLU A 64 24.77 7.08 12.14
CA GLU A 64 26.19 7.31 11.87
C GLU A 64 26.91 6.01 11.48
N ALA A 65 26.59 4.88 12.14
CA ALA A 65 27.14 3.57 11.84
C ALA A 65 26.70 3.09 10.45
N ILE A 66 25.41 3.23 10.12
CA ILE A 66 24.87 2.87 8.79
C ILE A 66 25.57 3.70 7.70
N ARG A 67 25.79 4.99 7.93
CA ARG A 67 26.45 5.87 6.96
C ARG A 67 27.92 5.50 6.76
N ALA A 68 28.61 5.10 7.82
CA ALA A 68 29.99 4.65 7.73
C ALA A 68 30.09 3.32 6.95
N GLU A 69 29.20 2.37 7.22
CA GLU A 69 29.12 1.08 6.53
C GLU A 69 28.86 1.25 5.03
N ILE A 70 27.85 2.06 4.65
CA ILE A 70 27.56 2.36 3.24
C ILE A 70 28.76 3.02 2.55
N ARG A 71 29.48 3.92 3.22
CA ARG A 71 30.66 4.58 2.64
C ARG A 71 31.82 3.60 2.43
N GLU A 72 32.02 2.67 3.35
CA GLU A 72 33.03 1.62 3.21
C GLU A 72 32.65 0.60 2.12
N GLU A 73 31.37 0.25 2.00
CA GLU A 73 30.85 -0.61 0.94
C GLU A 73 31.04 0.03 -0.44
N LEU A 74 30.69 1.31 -0.60
CA LEU A 74 30.90 2.05 -1.86
C LEU A 74 32.39 2.16 -2.25
N ARG A 75 33.31 2.26 -1.27
CA ARG A 75 34.76 2.20 -1.52
C ARG A 75 35.22 0.82 -1.97
N ARG A 76 34.59 -0.23 -1.44
CA ARG A 76 34.92 -1.63 -1.75
C ARG A 76 34.45 -2.04 -3.15
N ASP A 77 33.32 -1.50 -3.57
CA ASP A 77 32.74 -1.73 -4.91
C ASP A 77 33.36 -0.83 -6.00
N GLY A 78 34.29 0.07 -5.62
CA GLY A 78 35.08 0.85 -6.56
C GLY A 78 34.35 2.03 -7.21
N GLU A 79 33.24 2.47 -6.62
CA GLU A 79 32.46 3.63 -7.09
C GLU A 79 32.96 4.99 -6.54
N LEU A 80 34.09 4.99 -5.82
CA LEU A 80 34.73 6.16 -5.20
C LEU A 80 36.18 6.33 -5.63
#